data_AF-A0A1F8VYH7-F1
#
_entry.id   AF-A0A1F8VYH7-F1
#
_cell.length_a   1.000
_cell.length_b   1.000
_cell.length_c   1.000
_cell.angle_alpha   90.00
_cell.angle_beta   90.00
_cell.angle_gamma   90.00
#
_symmetry.space_group_name_H-M   'P 1'
#
loop_
_entity.id
_entity.type
_entity.pdbx_description
1 polymer ?
#
loop_
_entity_poly.entity_id
_entity_poly.type
_entity_poly.pdbx_seq_one_letter_code
_entity_poly.pdbx_strand_id
1 'polypeptide(L)'
;MTEPTAVMSPEAMVAEQVNYWIGHDVQNAELKLDGMGDSPVEVSISLQGNEARVEFRTDQLEARQVLEGAVSHLKDLLGNEGLVLSGVSVGSSGAEGSASREGKPQQNGRQATVAVPQAQPADMNARSAPRLSGRSVDLFV
;
A
#
# COMPACT_ATOMS: atom_id res chain seq x y z
N MET A 1 -36.84 -25.60 14.62
CA MET A 1 -36.39 -25.33 13.24
C MET A 1 -36.33 -23.82 13.14
N THR A 2 -35.15 -23.24 13.31
CA THR A 2 -34.91 -21.79 13.13
C THR A 2 -33.85 -21.69 12.05
N GLU A 3 -34.16 -20.87 11.04
CA GLU A 3 -33.47 -20.74 9.77
C GLU A 3 -31.98 -20.39 9.94
N PRO A 4 -31.07 -20.88 9.07
CA PRO A 4 -29.73 -20.34 9.02
C PRO A 4 -29.86 -18.93 8.43
N THR A 5 -29.78 -17.90 9.26
CA THR A 5 -29.32 -16.60 8.78
C THR A 5 -27.96 -16.85 8.13
N ALA A 6 -27.94 -16.90 6.80
CA ALA A 6 -26.72 -16.75 6.02
C ALA A 6 -26.22 -15.33 6.32
N VAL A 7 -25.51 -15.19 7.43
CA VAL A 7 -24.62 -14.05 7.62
C VAL A 7 -23.66 -14.15 6.44
N MET A 8 -23.81 -13.23 5.49
CA MET A 8 -22.87 -13.12 4.39
C MET A 8 -21.49 -13.02 5.04
N SER A 9 -20.63 -14.01 4.80
CA SER A 9 -19.31 -14.01 5.42
C SER A 9 -18.59 -12.73 4.99
N PRO A 10 -17.89 -12.05 5.90
CA PRO A 10 -17.24 -10.77 5.56
C PRO A 10 -16.23 -10.93 4.42
N GLU A 11 -15.64 -12.12 4.27
CA GLU A 11 -14.80 -12.51 3.13
C GLU A 11 -15.55 -12.46 1.78
N ALA A 12 -16.80 -12.95 1.74
CA ALA A 12 -17.61 -12.96 0.53
C ALA A 12 -18.01 -11.53 0.15
N MET A 13 -18.38 -10.71 1.14
CA MET A 13 -18.70 -9.29 0.93
C MET A 13 -17.53 -8.51 0.33
N VAL A 14 -16.31 -8.72 0.84
CA VAL A 14 -15.10 -8.07 0.29
C VAL A 14 -14.89 -8.49 -1.16
N ALA A 15 -14.96 -9.78 -1.45
CA ALA A 15 -14.72 -10.30 -2.79
C ALA A 15 -15.75 -9.80 -3.81
N GLU A 16 -17.04 -9.76 -3.46
CA GLU A 16 -18.07 -9.16 -4.31
C GLU A 16 -17.84 -7.66 -4.53
N GLN A 17 -17.47 -6.93 -3.48
CA GLN A 17 -17.20 -5.50 -3.57
C GLN A 17 -16.02 -5.19 -4.51
N VAL A 18 -14.96 -5.99 -4.44
CA VAL A 18 -13.80 -5.86 -5.33
C VAL A 18 -14.18 -6.22 -6.77
N ASN A 19 -14.96 -7.29 -6.98
CA ASN A 19 -15.47 -7.64 -8.31
C ASN A 19 -16.27 -6.50 -8.93
N TYR A 20 -17.15 -5.88 -8.13
CA TYR A 20 -17.92 -4.71 -8.54
C TYR A 20 -17.01 -3.55 -8.96
N TRP A 21 -15.96 -3.24 -8.19
CA TRP A 21 -15.00 -2.20 -8.55
C TRP A 21 -14.26 -2.48 -9.85
N ILE A 22 -13.84 -3.74 -10.07
CA ILE A 22 -13.20 -4.16 -11.32
C ILE A 22 -14.14 -3.97 -12.51
N GLY A 23 -15.40 -4.37 -12.39
CA GLY A 23 -16.41 -4.16 -13.43
C GLY A 23 -16.73 -2.69 -13.71
N HIS A 24 -16.44 -1.80 -12.76
CA HIS A 24 -16.65 -0.35 -12.85
C HIS A 24 -15.37 0.45 -13.20
N ASP A 25 -14.27 -0.21 -13.56
CA ASP A 25 -12.96 0.42 -13.80
C ASP A 25 -12.41 1.22 -12.59
N VAL A 26 -12.84 0.85 -11.39
CA VAL A 26 -12.40 1.48 -10.14
C VAL A 26 -11.11 0.79 -9.68
N GLN A 27 -10.01 1.53 -9.78
CA GLN A 27 -8.69 1.05 -9.40
C GLN A 27 -8.34 1.33 -7.93
N ASN A 28 -8.98 2.28 -7.27
CA ASN A 28 -8.67 2.58 -5.88
C ASN A 28 -9.96 2.86 -5.13
N ALA A 29 -10.18 2.16 -4.03
CA ALA A 29 -11.38 2.27 -3.23
C ALA A 29 -11.11 2.03 -1.75
N GLU A 30 -12.01 2.52 -0.91
CA GLU A 30 -11.94 2.36 0.54
C GLU A 30 -13.16 1.54 1.00
N LEU A 31 -12.92 0.44 1.70
CA LEU A 31 -13.96 -0.41 2.28
C LEU A 31 -13.97 -0.26 3.80
N LYS A 32 -15.09 0.16 4.38
CA LYS A 32 -15.30 0.05 5.82
C LYS A 32 -15.99 -1.29 6.13
N LEU A 33 -15.33 -2.13 6.91
CA LEU A 33 -15.89 -3.40 7.37
C LEU A 33 -16.71 -3.13 8.63
N ASP A 34 -18.04 -3.19 8.50
CA ASP A 34 -18.95 -3.04 9.63
C ASP A 34 -18.68 -4.14 10.67
N GLY A 35 -18.38 -3.73 11.91
CA GLY A 35 -18.04 -4.65 13.02
C GLY A 35 -16.54 -4.87 13.27
N MET A 36 -15.64 -4.41 12.40
CA MET A 36 -14.18 -4.53 12.58
C MET A 36 -13.54 -3.14 12.76
N GLY A 37 -13.86 -2.44 13.85
CA GLY A 37 -13.27 -1.14 14.20
C GLY A 37 -13.70 0.04 13.31
N ASP A 38 -13.07 1.20 13.50
CA ASP A 38 -13.37 2.43 12.72
C ASP A 38 -12.44 2.62 11.50
N SER A 39 -11.37 1.82 11.40
CA SER A 39 -10.36 1.98 10.36
C SER A 39 -10.80 1.40 9.02
N PRO A 40 -10.86 2.20 7.93
CA PRO A 40 -11.13 1.70 6.60
C PRO A 40 -9.99 0.78 6.13
N VAL A 41 -10.35 -0.17 5.28
CA VAL A 41 -9.42 -0.97 4.48
C VAL A 41 -9.30 -0.30 3.12
N GLU A 42 -8.10 0.13 2.76
CA GLU A 42 -7.83 0.63 1.41
C GLU A 42 -7.62 -0.56 0.47
N VAL A 43 -8.18 -0.48 -0.72
CA VAL A 43 -8.06 -1.49 -1.77
C VAL A 43 -7.60 -0.83 -3.05
N SER A 44 -6.42 -1.23 -3.53
CA SER A 44 -5.88 -0.84 -4.82
C SER A 44 -5.97 -2.03 -5.78
N ILE A 45 -6.42 -1.78 -6.99
CA ILE A 45 -6.72 -2.76 -8.01
C ILE A 45 -6.03 -2.31 -9.29
N SER A 46 -5.17 -3.18 -9.81
CA SER A 46 -4.44 -2.96 -11.06
C SER A 46 -4.80 -4.05 -12.05
N LEU A 47 -5.46 -3.68 -13.15
CA LEU A 47 -5.80 -4.61 -14.22
C LEU A 47 -4.77 -4.50 -15.36
N GLN A 48 -4.17 -5.63 -15.74
CA GLN A 48 -3.22 -5.76 -16.83
C GLN A 48 -3.77 -6.74 -17.87
N GLY A 49 -4.48 -6.21 -18.86
CA GLY A 49 -5.15 -7.02 -19.87
C GLY A 49 -6.27 -7.85 -19.24
N ASN A 50 -6.00 -9.12 -18.97
CA ASN A 50 -6.93 -10.05 -18.32
C ASN A 50 -6.52 -10.39 -16.88
N GLU A 51 -5.38 -9.88 -16.43
CA GLU A 51 -4.79 -10.18 -15.13
C GLU A 51 -5.12 -9.07 -14.12
N ALA A 52 -5.88 -9.38 -13.08
CA ALA A 52 -6.17 -8.47 -11.97
C ALA A 52 -5.17 -8.69 -10.83
N ARG A 53 -4.56 -7.60 -10.35
CA ARG A 53 -3.80 -7.56 -9.10
C ARG A 53 -4.57 -6.73 -8.09
N VAL A 54 -4.70 -7.22 -6.87
CA VAL A 54 -5.39 -6.51 -5.79
C VAL A 54 -4.49 -6.38 -4.58
N GLU A 55 -4.39 -5.17 -4.05
CA GLU A 55 -3.56 -4.83 -2.90
C GLU A 55 -4.46 -4.27 -1.82
N PHE A 56 -4.55 -4.98 -0.69
CA PHE A 56 -5.31 -4.56 0.47
C PHE A 56 -4.37 -3.94 1.48
N ARG A 57 -4.73 -2.78 2.03
CA ARG A 57 -3.98 -2.10 3.07
C ARG A 57 -4.87 -1.89 4.29
N THR A 58 -4.46 -2.49 5.41
CA THR A 58 -5.16 -2.39 6.69
C THR A 58 -4.18 -2.49 7.87
N ASP A 59 -4.44 -1.75 8.93
CA ASP A 59 -3.70 -1.84 10.19
C ASP A 59 -4.28 -2.93 11.13
N GLN A 60 -5.45 -3.49 10.79
CA GLN A 60 -6.16 -4.42 11.65
C GLN A 60 -5.82 -5.88 11.36
N LEU A 61 -5.50 -6.64 12.41
CA LEU A 61 -5.21 -8.08 12.31
C LEU A 61 -6.46 -8.90 11.92
N GLU A 62 -7.63 -8.56 12.47
CA GLU A 62 -8.88 -9.23 12.10
C GLU A 62 -9.24 -9.02 10.64
N ALA A 63 -9.09 -7.79 10.13
CA ALA A 63 -9.32 -7.50 8.71
C ALA A 63 -8.40 -8.34 7.82
N ARG A 64 -7.11 -8.50 8.19
CA ARG A 64 -6.19 -9.38 7.44
C ARG A 64 -6.71 -10.81 7.30
N GLN A 65 -7.22 -11.41 8.37
CA GLN A 65 -7.77 -12.78 8.33
C GLN A 65 -8.96 -12.89 7.37
N VAL A 66 -9.85 -11.90 7.39
CA VAL A 66 -11.00 -11.83 6.48
C VAL A 66 -10.53 -11.66 5.04
N LEU A 67 -9.55 -10.79 4.80
CA LEU A 67 -8.97 -10.55 3.48
C LEU A 67 -8.33 -11.82 2.91
N GLU A 68 -7.62 -12.59 3.73
CA GLU A 68 -7.04 -13.88 3.33
C GLU A 68 -8.11 -14.90 2.89
N GLY A 69 -9.25 -14.96 3.58
CA GLY A 69 -10.41 -15.74 3.15
C GLY A 69 -11.03 -15.21 1.84
N ALA A 70 -11.13 -13.88 1.71
CA ALA A 70 -11.71 -13.21 0.56
C ALA A 70 -10.95 -13.48 -0.74
N VAL A 71 -9.63 -13.68 -0.69
CA VAL A 71 -8.80 -13.96 -1.89
C VAL A 71 -9.31 -15.18 -2.65
N SER A 72 -9.69 -16.24 -1.93
CA SER A 72 -10.14 -17.48 -2.55
C SER A 72 -11.48 -17.28 -3.25
N HIS A 73 -12.39 -16.52 -2.63
CA HIS A 73 -13.70 -16.20 -3.19
C HIS A 73 -13.58 -15.25 -4.40
N LEU A 74 -12.74 -14.22 -4.28
CA LEU A 74 -12.49 -13.26 -5.37
C LEU A 74 -11.91 -13.95 -6.61
N LYS A 75 -10.98 -14.90 -6.43
CA LYS A 75 -10.39 -15.65 -7.55
C LYS A 75 -11.43 -16.48 -8.31
N ASP A 76 -12.37 -17.08 -7.61
CA ASP A 76 -13.47 -17.85 -8.21
C ASP A 76 -14.39 -16.93 -9.04
N LEU A 77 -14.84 -15.81 -8.44
CA LEU A 77 -15.68 -14.81 -9.10
C LEU A 77 -15.02 -14.23 -10.35
N LEU A 78 -13.77 -13.78 -10.24
CA LEU A 78 -13.02 -13.23 -11.38
C LEU A 78 -12.80 -14.29 -12.46
N GLY A 79 -12.47 -15.53 -12.05
CA GLY A 79 -12.31 -16.65 -12.97
C GLY A 79 -13.57 -16.94 -13.76
N ASN A 80 -14.75 -16.80 -13.14
CA ASN A 80 -16.04 -16.95 -13.81
C ASN A 80 -16.33 -15.82 -14.80
N GLU A 81 -15.82 -14.60 -14.56
CA GLU A 81 -15.88 -13.47 -15.52
C GLU A 81 -14.80 -13.58 -16.63
N GLY A 82 -13.97 -14.63 -16.57
CA GLY A 82 -12.86 -14.83 -17.49
C GLY A 82 -11.66 -13.93 -17.21
N LEU A 83 -11.59 -13.32 -16.02
CA LEU A 83 -10.43 -12.57 -15.52
C LEU A 83 -9.56 -13.48 -14.63
N VAL A 84 -8.26 -13.23 -14.57
CA VAL A 84 -7.33 -14.01 -13.75
C VAL A 84 -6.80 -13.14 -12.62
N LEU A 85 -6.97 -13.57 -11.37
CA LEU A 85 -6.34 -12.91 -10.23
C LEU A 85 -4.84 -13.29 -10.18
N SER A 86 -3.97 -12.42 -10.70
CA SER A 86 -2.52 -12.66 -10.80
C SER A 86 -1.77 -12.46 -9.49
N GLY A 87 -2.37 -11.80 -8.50
CA GLY A 87 -1.82 -11.75 -7.15
C GLY A 87 -2.65 -10.90 -6.20
N VAL A 88 -2.56 -11.25 -4.92
CA VAL A 88 -3.07 -10.44 -3.81
C VAL A 88 -1.95 -10.14 -2.81
N SER A 89 -1.83 -8.87 -2.42
CA SER A 89 -0.94 -8.42 -1.37
C SER A 89 -1.76 -7.83 -0.21
N VAL A 90 -1.43 -8.17 1.04
CA VAL A 90 -2.03 -7.53 2.23
C VAL A 90 -0.94 -6.80 3.00
N GLY A 91 -0.93 -5.47 2.91
CA GLY A 91 0.02 -4.58 3.58
C GLY A 91 -0.58 -3.89 4.81
N SER A 92 0.28 -3.38 5.68
CA SER A 92 -0.11 -2.37 6.69
C SER A 92 0.27 -0.98 6.19
N SER A 93 -0.51 0.04 6.58
CA SER A 93 -0.34 1.43 6.11
C SER A 93 1.02 2.07 6.46
N GLY A 94 1.89 1.36 7.17
CA GLY A 94 3.26 1.79 7.50
C GLY A 94 4.35 1.30 6.55
N ALA A 95 4.04 0.45 5.57
CA ALA A 95 5.06 -0.20 4.75
C ALA A 95 4.86 0.10 3.26
N GLU A 96 4.94 1.36 2.83
CA GLU A 96 5.35 1.71 1.47
C GLU A 96 5.64 3.22 1.34
N GLY A 97 6.93 3.55 1.24
CA GLY A 97 7.43 4.92 1.15
C GLY A 97 8.94 5.09 1.35
N SER A 98 9.66 4.03 1.76
CA SER A 98 11.12 4.07 1.93
C SER A 98 11.82 2.92 1.20
N ALA A 99 11.63 2.83 -0.11
CA ALA A 99 12.50 2.06 -1.00
C ALA A 99 13.07 2.97 -2.10
N SER A 100 13.66 4.10 -1.71
CA SER A 100 14.54 4.90 -2.56
C SER A 100 15.38 5.88 -1.71
N ARG A 101 16.46 5.39 -1.08
CA ARG A 101 17.79 6.03 -1.09
C ARG A 101 18.83 5.21 -0.33
N GLU A 102 19.98 5.09 -0.98
CA GLU A 102 21.30 4.69 -0.44
C GLU A 102 21.38 3.28 0.16
N GLY A 103 21.93 2.26 -0.52
CA GLY A 103 23.03 2.35 -1.48
C GLY A 103 24.32 2.85 -0.81
N LYS A 104 24.96 1.96 -0.04
CA LYS A 104 26.39 1.94 0.36
C LYS A 104 26.74 2.49 1.77
N PRO A 105 26.92 1.63 2.79
CA PRO A 105 27.90 1.88 3.84
C PRO A 105 29.30 1.56 3.29
N GLN A 106 29.92 2.55 2.63
CA GLN A 106 31.33 2.49 2.31
C GLN A 106 32.14 2.73 3.60
N GLN A 107 32.95 1.74 3.95
CA GLN A 107 34.20 1.81 4.71
C GLN A 107 34.38 3.03 5.64
N ASN A 108 34.49 2.77 6.94
CA ASN A 108 35.76 3.10 7.59
C ASN A 108 35.95 2.27 8.87
N GLY A 109 36.68 1.18 8.74
CA GLY A 109 37.42 0.68 9.89
C GLY A 109 38.51 1.68 10.26
N ARG A 110 38.86 1.69 11.54
CA ARG A 110 40.16 2.09 12.12
C ARG A 110 40.23 3.49 12.78
N GLN A 111 40.04 3.41 14.10
CA GLN A 111 40.85 3.98 15.20
C GLN A 111 40.54 5.39 15.75
N ALA A 112 40.53 5.38 17.09
CA ALA A 112 41.17 6.31 18.02
C ALA A 112 40.48 7.65 18.38
N THR A 113 40.01 7.66 19.63
CA THR A 113 40.18 8.71 20.64
C THR A 113 39.72 10.14 20.29
N VAL A 114 38.60 10.52 20.91
CA VAL A 114 38.16 11.92 21.05
C VAL A 114 39.14 12.69 21.96
N ALA A 115 39.78 13.72 21.41
CA ALA A 115 40.40 14.80 22.16
C ALA A 115 39.73 16.14 21.74
N VAL A 116 39.10 16.77 22.74
CA VAL A 116 38.68 18.17 22.96
C VAL A 116 38.55 19.20 21.82
N PRO A 117 37.53 20.09 21.89
CA PRO A 117 37.19 21.06 20.85
C PRO A 117 38.06 22.32 20.92
N GLN A 118 38.53 22.80 19.76
CA GLN A 118 39.08 24.16 19.65
C GLN A 118 38.59 24.88 18.39
N ALA A 119 37.96 26.02 18.68
CA ALA A 119 37.98 27.30 17.99
C ALA A 119 37.54 27.39 16.50
N GLN A 120 36.43 28.11 16.34
CA GLN A 120 36.05 28.85 15.14
C GLN A 120 37.19 29.82 14.73
N PRO A 121 37.29 30.16 13.44
CA PRO A 121 36.77 31.47 13.05
C PRO A 121 35.94 31.44 11.75
N ALA A 122 34.99 32.36 11.72
CA ALA A 122 34.19 32.71 10.57
C ALA A 122 35.07 33.15 9.39
N ASP A 123 34.87 32.52 8.23
CA ASP A 123 35.20 33.11 6.93
C ASP A 123 33.90 33.27 6.15
N MET A 124 33.55 34.53 5.94
CA MET A 124 32.46 34.92 5.07
C MET A 124 32.96 34.80 3.63
N ASN A 125 32.51 33.79 2.89
CA ASN A 125 32.64 33.82 1.44
C ASN A 125 31.39 33.31 0.70
N ALA A 126 30.71 34.29 0.11
CA ALA A 126 30.01 34.27 -1.16
C ALA A 126 29.07 33.09 -1.53
N ARG A 127 27.78 33.44 -1.55
CA ARG A 127 26.87 33.31 -2.70
C ARG A 127 26.77 31.93 -3.36
N SER A 128 25.66 31.23 -3.09
CA SER A 128 24.96 30.44 -4.11
C SER A 128 23.47 30.32 -3.82
N ALA A 129 22.70 30.62 -4.87
CA ALA A 129 21.25 30.73 -4.96
C ALA A 129 20.49 29.41 -4.68
N PRO A 130 19.18 29.49 -4.38
CA PRO A 130 18.36 28.32 -4.04
C PRO A 130 18.15 27.42 -5.26
N ARG A 131 18.26 26.11 -5.06
CA ARG A 131 17.89 25.12 -6.07
C ARG A 131 16.45 24.70 -5.83
N LEU A 132 15.54 25.39 -6.52
CA LEU A 132 14.18 24.90 -6.74
C LEU A 132 14.28 23.64 -7.59
N SER A 133 14.10 22.49 -6.95
CA SER A 133 13.79 21.23 -7.63
C SER A 133 12.38 20.84 -7.19
N GLY A 134 11.42 21.07 -8.07
CA GLY A 134 10.00 20.88 -7.83
C GLY A 134 9.27 20.83 -9.16
N ARG A 135 9.55 19.75 -9.89
CA ARG A 135 9.01 19.33 -11.17
C ARG A 135 7.48 19.41 -11.19
N SER A 136 6.94 20.44 -11.85
CA SER A 136 5.53 20.54 -12.21
C SER A 136 5.17 19.43 -13.20
N VAL A 137 4.05 18.76 -12.97
CA VAL A 137 3.44 17.78 -13.89
C VAL A 137 2.19 18.45 -14.45
N ASP A 138 2.11 18.61 -15.77
CA ASP A 138 0.91 19.05 -16.47
C ASP A 138 -0.01 17.83 -16.69
N LEU A 139 -1.22 17.88 -16.12
CA LEU A 139 -2.27 16.89 -16.36
C LEU A 139 -3.25 17.47 -17.39
N PHE A 140 -3.36 16.79 -18.53
CA PHE A 140 -4.42 16.98 -19.51
C PHE A 140 -5.27 15.71 -19.54
N VAL A 141 -6.51 15.78 -19.06
CA VAL A 141 -7.63 14.91 -19.47
C VAL A 141 -8.96 15.56 -19.10
#